data_AF-A0A183H8M4-F1
#
_entry.id   AF-A0A183H8M4-F1
#
_cell.length_a   1.000
_cell.length_b   1.000
_cell.length_c   1.000
_cell.angle_alpha   90.00
_cell.angle_beta   90.00
_cell.angle_gamma   90.00
#
_symmetry.space_group_name_H-M   'P 1'
#
loop_
_entity.id
_entity.type
_entity.pdbx_description
1 polymer ?
#
loop_
_entity_poly.entity_id
_entity_poly.type
_entity_poly.pdbx_seq_one_letter_code
_entity_poly.pdbx_strand_id
1 'polypeptide(L)'
;MSSRPGVLKFIWRNFLDSLDRKRFRKTFVGTDEEGNKYYELMKSQRIVSRGFVPARNSSEIPPPEWLTWLRGIRKLPPTPEEILANRRASEEVFVEILM
;
A
#
# COMPACT_ATOMS: atom_id res chain seq x y z
N MET A 1 -20.29 -13.72 43.25
CA MET A 1 -21.22 -13.77 42.10
C MET A 1 -20.70 -12.84 41.00
N SER A 2 -20.20 -13.37 39.89
CA SER A 2 -19.79 -12.55 38.74
C SER A 2 -21.01 -12.14 37.94
N SER A 3 -21.48 -10.90 38.12
CA SER A 3 -22.58 -10.34 37.34
C SER A 3 -22.22 -10.32 35.86
N ARG A 4 -23.06 -10.95 35.02
CA ARG A 4 -22.91 -10.91 33.56
C ARG A 4 -22.90 -9.43 33.12
N PRO A 5 -21.91 -8.99 32.34
CA PRO A 5 -21.87 -7.62 31.85
C PRO A 5 -23.21 -7.26 31.17
N GLY A 6 -23.85 -6.18 31.62
CA GLY A 6 -25.12 -5.74 31.05
C GLY A 6 -25.00 -5.42 29.56
N VAL A 7 -26.12 -5.56 28.83
CA VAL A 7 -26.20 -5.36 27.37
C VAL A 7 -25.60 -4.02 26.94
N LEU A 8 -25.85 -2.95 27.69
CA LEU A 8 -25.27 -1.62 27.42
C LEU A 8 -23.74 -1.62 27.48
N LYS A 9 -23.14 -2.32 28.45
CA LYS A 9 -21.68 -2.45 28.57
C LYS A 9 -21.10 -3.23 27.39
N PHE A 10 -21.83 -4.21 26.87
CA PHE A 10 -21.43 -4.96 25.68
C PHE A 10 -21.45 -4.08 24.42
N ILE A 11 -22.50 -3.28 24.24
CA ILE A 11 -22.62 -2.34 23.11
C ILE A 11 -21.50 -1.28 23.18
N TRP A 12 -21.28 -0.67 24.34
CA TRP A 12 -20.24 0.34 24.54
C TRP A 12 -18.83 -0.21 24.28
N ARG A 13 -18.56 -1.44 24.73
CA ARG A 13 -17.28 -2.12 24.45
C ARG A 13 -17.08 -2.35 22.96
N ASN A 14 -18.08 -2.86 22.25
CA ASN A 14 -17.98 -3.06 20.79
C ASN A 14 -17.78 -1.75 20.03
N PHE A 15 -18.41 -0.66 20.48
CA PHE A 15 -18.22 0.67 19.91
C PHE A 15 -16.78 1.17 20.12
N LEU A 16 -16.25 1.10 21.35
CA LEU A 16 -14.86 1.47 21.63
C LEU A 16 -13.87 0.60 20.85
N ASP A 17 -14.10 -0.71 20.80
CA ASP A 17 -13.28 -1.62 20.03
C ASP A 17 -13.27 -1.24 18.55
N SER A 18 -14.38 -0.72 18.00
CA SER A 18 -14.47 -0.31 16.59
C SER A 18 -13.61 0.91 16.25
N LEU A 19 -13.33 1.76 17.23
CA LEU A 19 -12.49 2.95 17.09
C LEU A 19 -11.00 2.65 17.26
N ASP A 20 -10.63 1.44 17.71
CA ASP A 20 -9.24 1.08 17.93
C ASP A 20 -8.47 0.94 16.59
N ARG A 21 -7.57 1.90 16.34
CA ARG A 21 -6.69 1.94 15.16
C ARG A 21 -5.69 0.78 15.13
N LYS A 22 -5.50 0.05 16.23
CA LYS A 22 -4.60 -1.13 16.31
C LYS A 22 -5.00 -2.28 15.37
N ARG A 23 -6.21 -2.27 14.80
CA ARG A 23 -6.67 -3.28 13.84
C ARG A 23 -5.94 -3.24 12.49
N PHE A 24 -5.32 -2.11 12.14
CA PHE A 24 -4.62 -1.95 10.87
C PHE A 24 -3.12 -2.07 11.10
N ARG A 25 -2.54 -3.16 10.61
CA ARG A 25 -1.07 -3.31 10.57
C ARG A 25 -0.59 -2.83 9.21
N LYS A 26 0.27 -1.80 9.23
CA LYS A 26 1.01 -1.34 8.04
C LYS A 26 2.32 -2.12 7.95
N THR A 27 2.49 -2.88 6.87
CA THR A 27 3.72 -3.58 6.53
C THR A 27 4.43 -2.80 5.44
N PHE A 28 5.69 -2.44 5.67
CA PHE A 28 6.52 -1.80 4.65
C PHE A 28 6.92 -2.82 3.59
N VAL A 29 6.74 -2.46 2.32
CA VAL A 29 7.04 -3.33 1.17
C VAL A 29 8.32 -2.92 0.48
N GLY A 30 8.46 -1.63 0.20
CA GLY A 30 9.61 -1.12 -0.53
C GLY A 30 9.52 0.37 -0.81
N THR A 31 10.56 0.86 -1.48
CA THR A 31 10.69 2.24 -1.93
C THR A 31 11.00 2.25 -3.42
N ASP A 32 10.47 3.22 -4.17
CA ASP A 32 10.91 3.47 -5.53
C ASP A 32 12.11 4.44 -5.57
N GLU A 33 12.55 4.77 -6.78
CA GLU A 33 13.67 5.68 -7.01
C GLU A 33 13.36 7.13 -6.66
N GLU A 34 12.09 7.52 -6.65
CA GLU A 34 11.64 8.85 -6.21
C GLU A 34 11.56 8.96 -4.67
N GLY A 35 11.78 7.85 -3.96
CA GLY A 35 11.70 7.80 -2.51
C GLY A 35 10.29 7.58 -1.96
N ASN A 36 9.32 7.26 -2.80
CA ASN A 36 7.95 6.93 -2.37
C ASN A 36 7.95 5.61 -1.62
N LYS A 37 7.26 5.56 -0.48
CA LYS A 37 7.23 4.37 0.38
C LYS A 37 5.92 3.62 0.23
N TYR A 38 6.00 2.34 -0.09
CA TYR A 38 4.86 1.48 -0.35
C TYR A 38 4.55 0.58 0.84
N TYR A 39 3.26 0.42 1.13
CA TYR A 39 2.78 -0.31 2.30
C TYR A 39 1.61 -1.23 1.97
N GLU A 40 1.60 -2.40 2.60
CA GLU A 40 0.43 -3.27 2.69
C GLU A 40 -0.31 -3.02 4.00
N LEU A 41 -1.63 -2.84 3.91
CA LEU A 41 -2.49 -2.69 5.07
C LEU A 41 -3.25 -3.99 5.31
N MET A 42 -2.88 -4.67 6.39
CA MET A 42 -3.55 -5.88 6.85
C MET A 42 -4.62 -5.54 7.89
N LYS A 43 -5.83 -6.10 7.71
CA LYS A 43 -6.89 -6.08 8.73
C LYS A 43 -7.09 -7.49 9.25
N SER A 44 -6.81 -7.70 10.54
CA SER A 44 -6.98 -8.96 11.26
C SER A 44 -6.14 -10.14 10.73
N GLN A 45 -6.37 -10.63 9.50
CA GLN A 45 -5.63 -11.74 8.85
C GLN A 45 -5.63 -11.66 7.30
N ARG A 46 -6.25 -10.64 6.70
CA ARG A 46 -6.31 -10.48 5.23
C ARG A 46 -5.75 -9.12 4.83
N ILE A 47 -5.06 -9.07 3.69
CA ILE A 47 -4.66 -7.81 3.05
C ILE A 47 -5.93 -7.14 2.56
N VAL A 48 -6.21 -5.94 3.06
CA VAL A 48 -7.43 -5.20 2.73
C VAL A 48 -7.15 -4.09 1.72
N SER A 49 -5.96 -3.50 1.78
CA SER A 49 -5.63 -2.35 0.93
C SER A 49 -4.12 -2.21 0.76
N ARG A 50 -3.72 -1.64 -0.36
CA ARG A 50 -2.35 -1.22 -0.68
C ARG A 50 -2.36 0.29 -0.81
N GLY A 51 -1.31 0.93 -0.28
CA GLY A 51 -1.18 2.37 -0.33
C GLY A 51 0.27 2.80 -0.32
N PHE A 52 0.52 4.06 -0.66
CA PHE A 52 1.86 4.63 -0.65
C PHE A 52 1.86 5.98 0.09
N VAL A 53 3.05 6.39 0.49
CA VAL A 53 3.32 7.72 1.05
C VAL A 53 4.30 8.40 0.10
N PRO A 54 3.91 9.52 -0.53
CA PRO A 54 4.80 10.24 -1.44
C PRO A 54 5.99 10.86 -0.70
N ALA A 55 7.13 10.95 -1.37
CA ALA A 55 8.25 11.74 -0.89
C ALA A 55 7.98 13.24 -1.05
N ARG A 56 8.80 14.11 -0.44
CA ARG A 56 8.58 15.57 -0.48
C ARG A 56 8.61 16.16 -1.90
N ASN A 57 9.40 15.56 -2.79
CA ASN A 57 9.64 16.05 -4.15
C ASN A 57 9.23 15.01 -5.22
N SER A 58 8.44 14.00 -4.85
CA SER A 58 7.97 12.99 -5.81
C SER A 58 6.75 13.47 -6.58
N SER A 59 6.49 12.82 -7.71
CA SER A 59 5.23 13.02 -8.42
C SER A 59 4.04 12.52 -7.57
N GLU A 60 2.86 13.09 -7.75
CA GLU A 60 1.63 12.57 -7.12
C GLU A 60 1.24 11.19 -7.67
N ILE A 61 1.71 10.89 -8.89
CA ILE A 61 1.43 9.64 -9.58
C ILE A 61 2.68 8.75 -9.46
N PRO A 62 2.57 7.55 -8.85
CA PRO A 62 3.69 6.63 -8.73
C PRO A 62 4.05 6.01 -10.10
N PRO A 63 5.25 5.42 -10.23
CA PRO A 63 5.66 4.72 -11.44
C PRO A 63 4.65 3.65 -11.88
N PRO A 64 4.52 3.36 -13.19
CA PRO A 64 3.52 2.44 -13.72
C PRO A 64 3.54 1.05 -13.07
N GLU A 65 4.73 0.53 -12.76
CA GLU A 65 4.90 -0.77 -12.12
C GLU A 65 4.25 -0.80 -10.74
N TRP A 66 4.53 0.22 -9.93
CA TRP A 66 3.95 0.40 -8.61
C TRP A 66 2.45 0.69 -8.66
N LEU A 67 1.99 1.41 -9.68
CA LEU A 67 0.56 1.67 -9.91
C LEU A 67 -0.22 0.37 -10.16
N THR A 68 0.31 -0.56 -10.97
CA THR A 68 -0.35 -1.85 -11.22
C THR A 68 -0.41 -2.72 -9.96
N TRP A 69 0.61 -2.65 -9.11
CA TRP A 69 0.61 -3.33 -7.81
C TRP A 69 -0.39 -2.68 -6.83
N LEU A 70 -0.41 -1.36 -6.72
CA LEU A 70 -1.36 -0.63 -5.87
C LEU A 70 -2.82 -0.93 -6.25
N ARG A 71 -3.11 -1.04 -7.55
CA ARG A 71 -4.44 -1.40 -8.09
C ARG A 71 -4.84 -2.86 -7.87
N GLY A 72 -3.92 -3.71 -7.40
CA GLY A 72 -4.19 -5.13 -7.20
C GLY A 72 -4.11 -5.98 -8.48
N ILE A 73 -3.68 -5.41 -9.60
CA ILE A 73 -3.52 -6.14 -10.87
C ILE A 73 -2.37 -7.16 -10.72
N ARG A 74 -1.24 -6.72 -10.16
CA ARG A 74 -0.10 -7.58 -9.84
C ARG A 74 -0.18 -8.03 -8.38
N LYS A 75 0.07 -9.32 -8.11
CA LYS A 75 0.12 -9.84 -6.73
C LYS A 75 1.42 -9.45 -6.01
N LEU A 76 2.54 -9.57 -6.71
CA LEU A 76 3.88 -9.29 -6.20
C LEU A 76 4.29 -7.84 -6.46
N PRO A 77 5.05 -7.21 -5.54
CA PRO A 77 5.64 -5.90 -5.80
C PRO A 77 6.65 -5.98 -6.94
N PRO A 78 6.88 -4.87 -7.65
CA PRO A 78 7.87 -4.84 -8.73
C PRO A 78 9.29 -5.05 -8.19
N THR A 79 10.11 -5.74 -8.98
CA THR A 79 11.53 -5.93 -8.68
C THR A 79 12.37 -4.78 -9.22
N PRO A 80 13.53 -4.48 -8.61
CA PRO A 80 14.41 -3.41 -9.10
C PRO A 80 14.92 -3.69 -10.53
N GLU A 81 15.16 -4.95 -10.87
CA GLU A 81 15.61 -5.36 -12.20
C GLU A 81 14.54 -5.08 -13.28
N GLU A 82 13.27 -5.40 -13.00
CA GLU A 82 12.15 -5.09 -13.91
C GLU A 82 11.99 -3.58 -14.13
N ILE A 83 12.10 -2.78 -13.07
CA ILE A 83 11.98 -1.31 -13.16
C ILE A 83 13.10 -0.75 -14.05
N LEU A 84 14.33 -1.22 -13.88
CA LEU A 84 15.47 -0.80 -14.70
C LEU A 84 15.30 -1.20 -16.17
N ALA A 85 14.81 -2.40 -16.44
CA ALA A 85 14.57 -2.88 -17.80
C ALA A 85 13.51 -2.05 -18.52
N ASN A 86 12.39 -1.76 -17.84
CA ASN A 86 11.30 -0.95 -18.40
C ASN A 86 11.72 0.49 -18.68
N ARG A 87 12.58 1.07 -17.82
CA ARG A 87 13.13 2.40 -18.05
C ARG A 87 13.94 2.44 -19.34
N ARG A 88 14.88 1.50 -19.51
CA ARG A 88 15.71 1.43 -20.73
C ARG A 88 14.85 1.28 -21.98
N ALA A 89 13.86 0.39 -21.94
CA ALA A 89 12.93 0.22 -23.05
C ALA A 89 12.15 1.51 -23.37
N SER A 90 11.75 2.26 -22.33
CA SER A 90 11.03 3.53 -22.51
C SER A 90 11.92 4.63 -23.10
N GLU A 91 13.19 4.67 -22.71
CA GLU A 91 14.20 5.57 -23.27
C GLU A 91 14.51 5.25 -24.73
N GLU A 92 14.68 3.97 -25.08
CA GLU A 92 14.92 3.50 -26.44
C GLU A 92 13.76 3.87 -27.39
N VAL A 93 12.53 3.58 -26.99
CA VAL A 93 11.32 3.93 -27.76
C VAL A 93 11.20 5.43 -27.95
N PHE A 94 11.53 6.23 -26.92
CA PHE A 94 11.50 7.68 -27.02
C PHE A 94 12.50 8.22 -28.06
N VAL A 95 13.71 7.66 -28.11
CA VAL A 95 14.73 8.03 -29.10
C VAL A 95 14.28 7.66 -30.51
N GLU A 96 13.69 6.48 -30.71
CA GLU A 96 13.20 6.03 -32.02
C GLU A 96 12.05 6.91 -32.55
N ILE A 97 11.19 7.42 -31.67
CA ILE A 97 10.07 8.30 -32.06
C ILE A 97 10.56 9.71 -32.47
N LEU A 98 11.71 10.15 -31.94
CA LEU A 98 12.26 11.49 -32.16
C LEU A 98 13.30 11.57 -33.28
N MET A 99 13.73 10.43 -33.81
CA MET A 99 14.61 10.30 -34.99
C MET A 99 13.81 10.19 -36.28
#